data_AF-A0A1A9UK18-F1
#
_entry.id   AF-A0A1A9UK18-F1
#
_cell.length_a   1.000
_cell.length_b   1.000
_cell.length_c   1.000
_cell.angle_alpha   90.00
_cell.angle_beta   90.00
_cell.angle_gamma   90.00
#
_symmetry.space_group_name_H-M   'P 1'
#
loop_
_entity.id
_entity.type
_entity.pdbx_description
1 polymer ?
#
loop_
_entity_poly.entity_id
_entity_poly.type
_entity_poly.pdbx_seq_one_letter_code
_entity_poly.pdbx_strand_id
1 'polypeptide(L)'
;MSALNTNELLFEEKSLHKPPLEELQNGLGGCPTLLELGGAPYLLPKVQKDKLYDIKAICRKSMVGAGAGPYPLRNTNCEGIFNLSISAQDEIKNGSYTAKITGLQEDCLLEPIPDTETRCALLLNLYVCRGEPGPVLKITCKKRTGHMNFIECIRKGLYEKYEDKCVAYE
;
A
#
# COMPACT_ATOMS: atom_id res chain seq x y z
N MET A 1 11.70 26.54 -9.43
CA MET A 1 12.21 25.19 -9.12
C MET A 1 12.36 24.47 -10.44
N SER A 2 13.56 24.02 -10.80
CA SER A 2 13.77 23.22 -12.01
C SER A 2 13.13 21.85 -11.80
N ALA A 3 12.24 21.45 -12.71
CA ALA A 3 11.55 20.17 -12.63
C ALA A 3 12.56 19.01 -12.66
N LEU A 4 12.28 17.92 -11.93
CA LEU A 4 13.16 16.75 -11.86
C LEU A 4 13.53 16.25 -13.28
N ASN A 5 14.82 16.11 -13.54
CA ASN A 5 15.34 15.48 -14.76
C ASN A 5 15.39 13.97 -14.52
N THR A 6 14.55 13.21 -15.22
CA THR A 6 14.49 11.75 -15.11
C THR A 6 15.78 11.06 -15.54
N ASN A 7 16.60 11.71 -16.37
CA ASN A 7 17.89 11.18 -16.81
C ASN A 7 18.98 11.31 -15.73
N GLU A 8 18.72 12.08 -14.66
CA GLU A 8 19.62 12.24 -13.50
C GLU A 8 19.20 11.37 -12.31
N LEU A 9 18.10 10.63 -12.43
CA LEU A 9 17.67 9.69 -11.40
C LEU A 9 18.63 8.49 -11.38
N LEU A 10 19.29 8.31 -10.24
CA LEU A 10 20.12 7.14 -10.00
C LEU A 10 19.21 5.94 -9.71
N PHE A 11 19.19 4.98 -10.62
CA PHE A 11 18.59 3.67 -10.39
C PHE A 11 19.62 2.81 -9.66
N GLU A 12 19.23 2.27 -8.51
CA GLU A 12 20.09 1.40 -7.72
C GLU A 12 19.37 0.08 -7.50
N GLU A 13 19.99 -1.02 -7.93
CA GLU A 13 19.51 -2.37 -7.68
C GLU A 13 20.14 -2.86 -6.37
N LYS A 14 19.49 -2.57 -5.24
CA LYS A 14 19.87 -3.06 -3.92
C LYS A 14 18.67 -3.65 -3.20
N SER A 15 18.93 -4.63 -2.33
CA SER A 15 17.95 -5.16 -1.40
C SER A 15 17.37 -4.02 -0.57
N LEU A 16 16.06 -3.78 -0.71
CA LEU A 16 15.28 -2.94 0.19
C LEU A 16 15.30 -3.55 1.61
N HIS A 17 14.75 -2.84 2.59
CA HIS A 17 14.29 -3.48 3.84
C HIS A 17 13.58 -4.78 3.44
N LYS A 18 14.03 -5.94 3.96
CA LYS A 18 13.47 -7.23 3.56
C LYS A 18 11.99 -7.25 3.96
N PRO A 19 11.05 -7.17 3.01
CA PRO A 19 9.65 -7.29 3.36
C PRO A 19 9.45 -8.68 3.98
N PRO A 20 8.53 -8.81 4.96
CA PRO A 20 8.27 -10.09 5.59
C PRO A 20 7.77 -11.15 4.59
N LEU A 21 7.26 -10.72 3.42
CA LEU A 21 6.74 -11.58 2.37
C LEU A 21 7.82 -11.95 1.34
N GLU A 22 8.09 -13.26 1.16
CA GLU A 22 9.10 -13.80 0.23
C GLU A 22 8.92 -13.32 -1.21
N GLU A 23 7.69 -13.22 -1.69
CA GLU A 23 7.38 -12.82 -3.06
C GLU A 23 7.76 -11.37 -3.37
N LEU A 24 7.86 -10.52 -2.35
CA LEU A 24 8.34 -9.14 -2.49
C LEU A 24 9.82 -9.01 -2.14
N GLN A 25 10.47 -10.06 -1.61
CA GLN A 25 11.91 -10.04 -1.36
C GLN A 25 12.70 -9.96 -2.67
N ASN A 26 12.14 -10.49 -3.76
CA ASN A 26 12.79 -10.46 -5.08
C ASN A 26 12.66 -9.10 -5.77
N GLY A 27 11.59 -8.34 -5.51
CA GLY A 27 11.43 -6.98 -6.03
C GLY A 27 9.98 -6.51 -6.08
N LEU A 28 9.80 -5.32 -6.68
CA LEU A 28 8.49 -4.68 -6.94
C LEU A 28 8.17 -4.66 -8.44
N GLY A 29 8.92 -5.40 -9.26
CA GLY A 29 8.79 -5.40 -10.71
C GLY A 29 7.63 -6.24 -11.24
N GLY A 30 7.41 -6.08 -12.55
CA GLY A 30 6.47 -6.89 -13.32
C GLY A 30 5.03 -6.38 -13.27
N CYS A 31 4.59 -5.73 -14.36
CA CYS A 31 3.23 -5.24 -14.56
C CYS A 31 2.69 -4.42 -13.36
N PRO A 32 3.38 -3.32 -12.98
CA PRO A 32 2.96 -2.45 -11.89
C PRO A 32 1.59 -1.85 -12.20
N THR A 33 0.67 -1.95 -11.25
CA THR A 33 -0.71 -1.49 -11.38
C THR A 33 -1.16 -0.90 -10.05
N LEU A 34 -1.81 0.27 -10.06
CA LEU A 34 -2.53 0.74 -8.89
C LEU A 34 -3.95 0.18 -8.89
N LEU A 35 -4.37 -0.34 -7.74
CA LEU A 35 -5.70 -0.85 -7.51
C LEU A 35 -6.33 -0.06 -6.37
N GLU A 36 -7.41 0.67 -6.68
CA GLU A 36 -8.21 1.41 -5.72
C GLU A 36 -9.58 0.75 -5.61
N LEU A 37 -10.02 0.49 -4.38
CA LEU A 37 -11.33 -0.09 -4.07
C LEU A 37 -12.05 0.82 -3.08
N GLY A 38 -13.31 1.12 -3.37
CA GLY A 38 -14.16 1.91 -2.48
C GLY A 38 -13.69 3.35 -2.30
N GLY A 39 -13.74 3.86 -1.07
CA GLY A 39 -13.28 5.21 -0.77
C GLY A 39 -13.88 5.81 0.49
N ALA A 40 -13.41 7.02 0.85
CA ALA A 40 -13.89 7.78 2.00
C ALA A 40 -15.42 7.96 2.07
N PRO A 41 -16.18 8.07 0.96
CA PRO A 41 -17.65 8.14 1.02
C PRO A 41 -18.35 6.90 1.61
N TYR A 42 -17.67 5.75 1.71
CA TYR A 42 -18.21 4.58 2.41
C TYR A 42 -17.96 4.62 3.92
N LEU A 43 -17.05 5.47 4.38
CA LEU A 43 -16.76 5.70 5.79
C LEU A 43 -17.56 6.90 6.34
N LEU A 44 -17.65 7.99 5.58
CA LEU A 44 -18.19 9.28 6.02
C LEU A 44 -19.36 9.76 5.15
N PRO A 45 -20.34 10.49 5.74
CA PRO A 45 -20.48 10.80 7.16
C PRO A 45 -21.05 9.62 7.98
N LYS A 46 -21.71 8.66 7.31
CA LYS A 46 -22.26 7.46 7.94
C LYS A 46 -21.66 6.22 7.30
N VAL A 47 -21.06 5.37 8.12
CA VAL A 47 -20.38 4.15 7.66
C VAL A 47 -21.33 3.16 6.98
N GLN A 48 -20.91 2.62 5.84
CA GLN A 48 -21.58 1.55 5.09
C GLN A 48 -20.90 0.21 5.39
N LYS A 49 -21.29 -0.42 6.50
CA LYS A 49 -20.62 -1.64 7.02
C LYS A 49 -20.72 -2.85 6.08
N ASP A 50 -21.64 -2.84 5.12
CA ASP A 50 -21.77 -3.87 4.08
C ASP A 50 -20.62 -3.81 3.04
N LYS A 51 -19.83 -2.73 3.02
CA LYS A 51 -18.67 -2.59 2.13
C LYS A 51 -17.46 -3.36 2.68
N LEU A 52 -17.52 -4.67 2.48
CA LEU A 52 -16.46 -5.61 2.75
C LEU A 52 -16.07 -6.30 1.45
N TYR A 53 -14.80 -6.25 1.10
CA TYR A 53 -14.27 -6.77 -0.16
C TYR A 53 -13.31 -7.90 0.12
N ASP A 54 -13.40 -8.98 -0.64
CA ASP A 54 -12.39 -10.03 -0.64
C ASP A 54 -11.35 -9.73 -1.71
N ILE A 55 -10.13 -9.38 -1.29
CA ILE A 55 -9.03 -9.03 -2.19
C ILE A 55 -8.68 -10.19 -3.12
N LYS A 56 -8.82 -11.43 -2.63
CA LYS A 56 -8.55 -12.65 -3.41
C LYS A 56 -9.45 -12.79 -4.63
N ALA A 57 -10.70 -12.34 -4.52
CA ALA A 57 -11.65 -12.36 -5.63
C ALA A 57 -11.30 -11.33 -6.72
N ILE A 58 -10.47 -10.34 -6.40
CA ILE A 58 -10.18 -9.18 -7.25
C ILE A 58 -8.82 -9.33 -7.93
N CYS A 59 -7.78 -9.73 -7.19
CA CYS A 59 -6.42 -9.76 -7.71
C CYS A 59 -5.64 -10.99 -7.24
N ARG A 60 -4.97 -11.68 -8.18
CA ARG A 60 -4.09 -12.84 -7.92
C ARG A 60 -2.64 -12.51 -8.24
N LYS A 61 -2.06 -11.60 -7.45
CA LYS A 61 -0.71 -11.04 -7.62
C LYS A 61 -0.13 -10.64 -6.26
N SER A 62 1.14 -10.24 -6.26
CA SER A 62 1.76 -9.62 -5.09
C SER A 62 1.27 -8.18 -4.96
N MET A 63 0.97 -7.76 -3.73
CA MET A 63 0.42 -6.43 -3.48
C MET A 63 0.87 -5.85 -2.14
N VAL A 64 1.02 -4.53 -2.12
CA VAL A 64 1.29 -3.75 -0.91
C VAL A 64 0.44 -2.50 -0.91
N GLY A 65 0.06 -2.00 0.27
CA GLY A 65 -0.61 -0.72 0.37
C GLY A 65 -1.37 -0.57 1.68
N ALA A 66 -2.36 0.31 1.67
CA ALA A 66 -3.08 0.72 2.86
C ALA A 66 -4.59 0.76 2.62
N GLY A 67 -5.35 0.49 3.67
CA GLY A 67 -6.80 0.61 3.63
C GLY A 67 -7.42 0.40 5.00
N ALA A 68 -8.75 0.34 5.07
CA ALA A 68 -9.41 -0.05 6.30
C ALA A 68 -9.34 -1.57 6.46
N GLY A 69 -8.88 -2.01 7.63
CA GLY A 69 -8.74 -3.41 7.98
C GLY A 69 -10.10 -4.11 8.12
N PRO A 70 -10.13 -5.45 8.03
CA PRO A 70 -11.36 -6.21 8.15
C PRO A 70 -11.88 -6.17 9.59
N TYR A 71 -12.79 -5.24 9.87
CA TYR A 71 -13.40 -5.11 11.19
C TYR A 71 -14.02 -6.42 11.75
N PRO A 72 -14.56 -7.37 10.93
CA PRO A 72 -15.04 -8.65 11.46
C PRO A 72 -13.93 -9.51 12.08
N LEU A 73 -12.68 -9.40 11.61
CA LEU A 73 -11.54 -10.11 12.19
C LEU A 73 -11.23 -9.60 13.61
N ARG A 74 -11.33 -8.28 13.80
CA ARG A 74 -10.88 -7.62 15.05
C ARG A 74 -12.01 -7.25 16.00
N ASN A 75 -13.27 -7.39 15.58
CA ASN A 75 -14.47 -6.91 16.26
C ASN A 75 -14.41 -5.41 16.61
N THR A 76 -13.64 -4.63 15.84
CA THR A 76 -13.50 -3.19 15.98
C THR A 76 -12.93 -2.61 14.69
N ASN A 77 -13.02 -1.28 14.53
CA ASN A 77 -12.35 -0.59 13.45
C ASN A 77 -10.83 -0.74 13.58
N CYS A 78 -10.15 -0.92 12.46
CA CYS A 78 -8.71 -1.03 12.41
C CYS A 78 -8.21 -0.52 11.08
N GLU A 79 -6.98 0.00 11.07
CA GLU A 79 -6.23 0.29 9.87
C GLU A 79 -5.62 -1.02 9.35
N GLY A 80 -5.55 -1.18 8.03
CA GLY A 80 -4.93 -2.31 7.36
C GLY A 80 -3.65 -1.90 6.66
N ILE A 81 -2.55 -2.57 6.99
CA ILE A 81 -1.25 -2.48 6.34
C ILE A 81 -1.10 -3.74 5.50
N PHE A 82 -1.43 -3.64 4.21
CA PHE A 82 -1.53 -4.79 3.33
C PHE A 82 -0.18 -5.12 2.72
N ASN A 83 0.17 -6.39 2.82
CA ASN A 83 1.33 -7.03 2.23
C ASN A 83 0.96 -8.50 1.98
N LEU A 84 0.43 -8.78 0.80
CA LEU A 84 -0.23 -10.05 0.47
C LEU A 84 0.27 -10.55 -0.89
N SER A 85 0.42 -11.87 -1.03
CA SER A 85 0.58 -12.51 -2.34
C SER A 85 -0.43 -13.63 -2.48
N ILE A 86 -0.96 -13.75 -3.70
CA ILE A 86 -1.89 -14.79 -4.08
C ILE A 86 -1.38 -15.41 -5.38
N SER A 87 -1.01 -16.69 -5.31
CA SER A 87 -0.45 -17.42 -6.45
C SER A 87 -1.53 -17.75 -7.49
N ALA A 88 -1.09 -18.20 -8.67
CA ALA A 88 -2.00 -18.71 -9.70
C ALA A 88 -2.75 -19.98 -9.24
N GLN A 89 -2.19 -20.70 -8.27
CA GLN A 89 -2.77 -21.90 -7.64
C GLN A 89 -3.65 -21.55 -6.43
N ASP A 90 -3.96 -20.27 -6.23
CA ASP A 90 -4.86 -19.79 -5.18
C ASP A 90 -4.30 -19.93 -3.74
N GLU A 91 -2.99 -20.13 -3.64
CA GLU A 91 -2.24 -20.13 -2.38
C GLU A 91 -2.03 -18.69 -1.91
N ILE A 92 -2.31 -18.46 -0.63
CA ILE A 92 -2.26 -17.14 -0.01
C ILE A 92 -1.05 -17.11 0.91
N LYS A 93 -0.23 -16.06 0.79
CA LYS A 93 0.75 -15.69 1.80
C LYS A 93 0.48 -14.27 2.27
N ASN A 94 0.17 -14.11 3.55
CA ASN A 94 -0.26 -12.86 4.13
C ASN A 94 0.75 -12.35 5.16
N GLY A 95 1.53 -11.36 4.77
CA GLY A 95 2.41 -10.58 5.65
C GLY A 95 1.77 -9.30 6.16
N SER A 96 0.44 -9.16 6.04
CA SER A 96 -0.29 -7.94 6.39
C SER A 96 -0.52 -7.83 7.89
N TYR A 97 -0.76 -6.60 8.34
CA TYR A 97 -1.09 -6.30 9.73
C TYR A 97 -2.33 -5.42 9.82
N THR A 98 -3.01 -5.47 10.96
CA THR A 98 -3.96 -4.45 11.36
C THR A 98 -3.40 -3.64 12.52
N ALA A 99 -3.66 -2.34 12.53
CA ALA A 99 -3.43 -1.49 13.69
C ALA A 99 -4.78 -1.02 14.27
N LYS A 100 -4.95 -1.10 15.59
CA LYS A 100 -6.19 -0.66 16.26
C LYS A 100 -5.88 0.02 17.58
N ILE A 101 -6.80 0.89 18.00
CA ILE A 101 -6.72 1.54 19.31
C ILE A 101 -7.26 0.60 20.39
N THR A 102 -6.56 0.50 21.52
CA THR A 102 -6.96 -0.33 22.67
C THR A 102 -6.79 0.41 24.00
N GLY A 103 -7.61 0.04 24.97
CA GLY A 103 -7.55 0.57 26.33
C GLY A 103 -7.96 2.04 26.47
N LEU A 104 -7.86 2.55 27.69
CA LEU A 104 -8.21 3.95 28.02
C LEU A 104 -7.10 4.94 27.63
N GLN A 105 -5.89 4.44 27.38
CA GLN A 105 -4.72 5.24 27.02
C GLN A 105 -4.56 5.43 25.51
N GLU A 106 -5.50 4.88 24.74
CA GLU A 106 -5.50 4.90 23.28
C GLU A 106 -4.23 4.31 22.66
N ASP A 107 -3.74 3.22 23.23
CA ASP A 107 -2.55 2.53 22.74
C ASP A 107 -2.79 1.94 21.34
N CYS A 108 -1.78 2.02 20.48
CA CYS A 108 -1.82 1.40 19.16
C CYS A 108 -1.35 -0.06 19.25
N LEU A 109 -2.28 -1.00 19.04
CA LEU A 109 -1.99 -2.42 18.97
C LEU A 109 -1.88 -2.87 17.51
N LEU A 110 -0.72 -3.42 17.16
CA LEU A 110 -0.44 -4.03 15.87
C LEU A 110 -0.61 -5.54 15.95
N GLU A 111 -1.38 -6.12 15.03
CA GLU A 111 -1.65 -7.56 15.01
C GLU A 111 -1.56 -8.13 13.58
N PRO A 112 -0.95 -9.30 13.37
CA PRO A 112 -0.83 -9.92 12.04
C PRO A 112 -2.20 -10.41 11.53
N ILE A 113 -2.44 -10.29 10.23
CA ILE A 113 -3.62 -10.83 9.55
C ILE A 113 -3.29 -12.27 9.11
N PRO A 114 -4.12 -13.28 9.45
CA PRO A 114 -3.86 -14.65 9.05
C PRO A 114 -4.08 -14.85 7.54
N ASP A 115 -3.45 -15.88 6.96
CA ASP A 115 -3.62 -16.26 5.54
C ASP A 115 -5.08 -16.56 5.14
N THR A 116 -5.91 -16.93 6.12
CA THR A 116 -7.34 -17.21 5.93
C THR A 116 -8.21 -15.95 5.81
N GLU A 117 -7.65 -14.76 6.04
CA GLU A 117 -8.36 -13.49 5.96
C GLU A 117 -7.75 -12.60 4.88
N THR A 118 -8.46 -12.47 3.77
CA THR A 118 -8.07 -11.66 2.60
C THR A 118 -8.96 -10.44 2.43
N ARG A 119 -9.84 -10.14 3.39
CA ARG A 119 -10.79 -9.05 3.25
C ARG A 119 -10.22 -7.71 3.69
N CYS A 120 -10.74 -6.64 3.08
CA CYS A 120 -10.63 -5.27 3.54
C CYS A 120 -12.03 -4.66 3.67
N ALA A 121 -12.14 -3.59 4.45
CA ALA A 121 -13.39 -2.85 4.62
C ALA A 121 -13.28 -1.46 4.01
N LEU A 122 -14.40 -0.92 3.50
CA LEU A 122 -14.63 0.47 3.10
C LEU A 122 -13.75 1.03 1.96
N LEU A 123 -12.43 1.01 2.11
CA LEU A 123 -11.49 1.58 1.17
C LEU A 123 -10.15 0.83 1.21
N LEU A 124 -9.51 0.74 0.05
CA LEU A 124 -8.21 0.10 -0.11
C LEU A 124 -7.47 0.71 -1.30
N ASN A 125 -6.20 1.05 -1.10
CA ASN A 125 -5.26 1.46 -2.13
C ASN A 125 -4.09 0.49 -2.12
N LEU A 126 -3.82 -0.14 -3.28
CA LEU A 126 -2.75 -1.11 -3.44
C LEU A 126 -1.87 -0.79 -4.63
N TYR A 127 -0.57 -0.92 -4.44
CA TYR A 127 0.37 -1.29 -5.47
C TYR A 127 0.28 -2.78 -5.74
N VAL A 128 0.13 -3.15 -7.00
CA VAL A 128 0.07 -4.54 -7.44
C VAL A 128 1.16 -4.81 -8.47
N CYS A 129 1.89 -5.90 -8.30
CA CYS A 129 2.97 -6.30 -9.21
C CYS A 129 3.12 -7.83 -9.25
N ARG A 130 4.05 -8.35 -10.06
CA ARG A 130 4.41 -9.78 -10.06
C ARG A 130 5.50 -10.14 -9.04
N GLY A 131 6.04 -9.17 -8.31
CA GLY A 131 7.14 -9.38 -7.36
C GLY A 131 8.47 -9.71 -8.04
N GLU A 132 8.63 -9.33 -9.31
CA GLU A 132 9.83 -9.63 -10.08
C GLU A 132 10.96 -8.65 -9.72
N PRO A 133 12.24 -9.03 -9.87
CA PRO A 133 13.34 -8.07 -9.86
C PRO A 133 13.16 -7.01 -10.95
N GLY A 134 13.72 -5.83 -10.73
CA GLY A 134 13.68 -4.75 -11.72
C GLY A 134 14.10 -3.41 -11.15
N PRO A 135 14.28 -2.40 -12.02
CA PRO A 135 14.66 -1.06 -11.60
C PRO A 135 13.56 -0.43 -10.74
N VAL A 136 13.96 0.11 -9.59
CA VAL A 136 13.09 0.88 -8.69
C VAL A 136 13.66 2.28 -8.51
N LEU A 137 12.79 3.24 -8.19
CA LEU A 137 13.22 4.58 -7.83
C LEU A 137 13.57 4.65 -6.35
N LYS A 138 14.85 4.82 -6.03
CA LYS A 138 15.30 5.04 -4.66
C LYS A 138 15.35 6.52 -4.34
N ILE A 139 14.46 6.96 -3.47
CA ILE A 139 14.41 8.36 -3.01
C ILE A 139 15.07 8.45 -1.64
N THR A 140 16.17 9.20 -1.54
CA THR A 140 16.85 9.48 -0.26
C THR A 140 16.65 10.94 0.10
N CYS A 141 16.05 11.18 1.27
CA CYS A 141 15.86 12.52 1.81
C CYS A 141 16.31 12.55 3.27
N LYS A 142 16.94 13.64 3.69
CA LYS A 142 17.36 13.84 5.09
C LYS A 142 16.93 15.23 5.53
N LYS A 143 16.41 15.33 6.75
CA LYS A 143 16.00 16.59 7.42
C LYS A 143 14.95 17.37 6.60
N ARG A 144 13.69 17.26 7.02
CA ARG A 144 12.60 18.06 6.43
C ARG A 144 12.83 19.55 6.70
N THR A 145 12.83 20.36 5.63
CA THR A 145 13.03 21.82 5.69
C THR A 145 11.77 22.63 5.39
N GLY A 146 10.70 21.98 4.94
CA GLY A 146 9.41 22.62 4.61
C GLY A 146 8.23 22.00 5.36
N HIS A 147 7.04 22.49 5.07
CA HIS A 147 5.80 22.06 5.73
C HIS A 147 5.22 20.76 5.15
N MET A 148 5.51 20.44 3.88
CA MET A 148 5.00 19.24 3.22
C MET A 148 5.67 17.97 3.78
N ASN A 149 4.88 16.91 3.91
CA ASN A 149 5.38 15.57 4.21
C ASN A 149 6.05 14.94 2.98
N PHE A 150 6.66 13.78 3.16
CA PHE A 150 7.42 13.09 2.11
C PHE A 150 6.55 12.76 0.87
N ILE A 151 5.36 12.21 1.09
CA ILE A 151 4.43 11.81 0.02
C ILE A 151 3.90 13.04 -0.73
N GLU A 152 3.55 14.11 0.00
CA GLU A 152 3.12 15.38 -0.60
C GLU A 152 4.19 16.00 -1.49
N CYS A 153 5.45 15.96 -1.06
CA CYS A 153 6.58 16.43 -1.87
C CYS A 153 6.70 15.67 -3.20
N ILE A 154 6.58 14.34 -3.17
CA ILE A 154 6.62 13.49 -4.37
C ILE A 154 5.44 13.84 -5.30
N ARG A 155 4.21 13.86 -4.76
CA ARG A 155 3.00 14.16 -5.52
C ARG A 155 3.09 15.51 -6.22
N LYS A 156 3.52 16.53 -5.48
CA LYS A 156 3.67 17.89 -6.00
C LYS A 156 4.72 17.94 -7.11
N GLY A 157 5.89 17.32 -6.91
CA GLY A 157 6.95 17.29 -7.91
C GLY A 157 6.53 16.59 -9.21
N LEU A 158 5.76 15.50 -9.10
CA LEU A 158 5.19 14.81 -10.26
C LEU A 158 4.16 15.68 -10.98
N TYR A 159 3.23 16.29 -10.23
CA TYR A 159 2.21 17.18 -10.79
C TYR A 159 2.83 18.37 -11.54
N GLU A 160 3.81 19.05 -10.95
CA GLU A 160 4.51 20.19 -11.58
C GLU A 160 5.31 19.79 -12.84
N LYS A 161 5.72 18.52 -12.96
CA LYS A 161 6.51 18.04 -14.10
C LYS A 161 5.64 17.54 -15.25
N TYR A 162 4.55 16.85 -14.92
CA TYR A 162 3.77 16.07 -15.87
C TYR A 162 2.39 16.66 -16.17
N GLU A 163 1.91 17.59 -15.33
CA GLU A 163 0.68 18.37 -15.49
C GLU A 163 -0.51 17.47 -15.86
N ASP A 164 -0.98 17.54 -17.10
CA ASP A 164 -2.15 16.81 -17.59
C ASP A 164 -1.92 15.30 -17.78
N LYS A 165 -0.66 14.83 -17.68
CA LYS A 165 -0.35 13.41 -17.74
C LYS A 165 -0.51 12.78 -16.37
N CYS A 166 -1.46 11.86 -16.27
CA CYS A 166 -1.64 11.05 -15.07
C CYS A 166 -0.37 10.23 -14.79
N VAL A 167 0.24 10.47 -13.63
CA VAL A 167 1.36 9.69 -13.10
C VAL A 167 0.96 9.17 -11.74
N ALA A 168 1.16 7.87 -11.54
CA ALA A 168 0.76 7.14 -10.35
C ALA A 168 2.00 6.55 -9.66
N TYR A 169 1.95 6.49 -8.33
CA TYR A 169 2.96 5.89 -7.47
C TYR A 169 2.28 5.42 -6.18
N GLU A 170 2.90 4.47 -5.49
CA GLU A 170 2.52 3.96 -4.17
C GLU A 170 3.81 3.55 -3.42
#